data_AF-A0A5B0RUQ7-F1
#
_entry.id   AF-A0A5B0RUQ7-F1
#
_cell.length_a   1.000
_cell.length_b   1.000
_cell.length_c   1.000
_cell.angle_alpha   90.00
_cell.angle_beta   90.00
_cell.angle_gamma   90.00
#
_symmetry.space_group_name_H-M   'P 1'
#
loop_
_entity.id
_entity.type
_entity.pdbx_description
1 polymer ?
#
loop_
_entity_poly.entity_id
_entity_poly.type
_entity_poly.pdbx_seq_one_letter_code
_entity_poly.pdbx_strand_id
1 'polypeptide(L)'
;MVIWMVRSWKLAEAEQQDDATLALDLRIRLLECVFAGALPSSDAFTNRLSSEAASKKSLALRLERVLGQLTTILGTKPNEAIRRFVQSYDLNEPLLHLPNPLSSNKEAEPLSISEKASLVFEADAEIVQLERDLREIELLDNRGFVGAGKLADGDWSEEELVTSVIGPLQESKTTIDELEQRATTLMSRYDSYVNSLSEIFVSWDSILTTLEEDIHKLQIAKAS
;
A
#
# COMPACT_ATOMS: atom_id res chain seq x y z
N MET A 1 33.97 13.81 39.12
CA MET A 1 33.43 13.35 37.82
C MET A 1 31.98 12.86 37.95
N VAL A 2 31.68 11.90 38.83
CA VAL A 2 30.31 11.36 39.06
C VAL A 2 29.29 12.43 39.49
N ILE A 3 29.68 13.35 40.38
CA ILE A 3 28.80 14.45 40.86
C ILE A 3 28.39 15.42 39.73
N TRP A 4 29.28 15.63 38.75
CA TRP A 4 29.02 16.48 37.59
C TRP A 4 28.07 15.81 36.60
N MET A 5 28.22 14.50 36.38
CA MET A 5 27.29 13.71 35.56
C MET A 5 25.89 13.64 36.16
N VAL A 6 25.76 13.42 37.47
CA VAL A 6 24.45 13.39 38.15
C VAL A 6 23.75 14.75 38.10
N ARG A 7 24.51 15.86 38.22
CA ARG A 7 23.96 17.20 38.02
C ARG A 7 23.54 17.46 36.58
N SER A 8 24.33 17.01 35.60
CA SER A 8 24.01 17.15 34.18
C SER A 8 22.77 16.35 33.79
N TRP A 9 22.60 15.14 34.34
CA TRP A 9 21.42 14.30 34.13
C TRP A 9 20.16 14.91 34.75
N LYS A 10 20.26 15.42 35.99
CA LYS A 10 19.14 16.13 36.63
C LYS A 10 18.75 17.43 35.93
N LEU A 11 19.70 18.12 35.28
CA LEU A 11 19.39 19.29 34.45
C LEU A 11 18.64 18.88 33.18
N ALA A 12 19.07 17.81 32.51
CA ALA A 12 18.39 17.30 31.33
C ALA A 12 16.96 16.79 31.63
N GLU A 13 16.76 16.11 32.77
CA GLU A 13 15.41 15.72 33.23
C GLU A 13 14.53 16.92 33.59
N ALA A 14 15.12 17.99 34.15
CA ALA A 14 14.38 19.22 34.45
C ALA A 14 13.98 19.96 33.17
N GLU A 15 14.86 20.04 32.18
CA GLU A 15 14.60 20.66 30.87
C GLU A 15 13.52 19.87 30.09
N GLN A 16 13.60 18.53 30.10
CA GLN A 16 12.58 17.65 29.53
C GLN A 16 11.20 17.80 30.22
N GLN A 17 11.20 18.01 31.54
CA GLN A 17 9.99 18.23 32.32
C GLN A 17 9.39 19.62 32.05
N ASP A 18 10.23 20.64 31.87
CA ASP A 18 9.80 21.98 31.50
C ASP A 18 9.16 22.00 30.10
N ASP A 19 9.74 21.28 29.13
CA ASP A 19 9.15 21.09 27.79
C ASP A 19 7.79 20.39 27.85
N ALA A 20 7.65 19.36 28.68
CA ALA A 20 6.40 18.63 28.86
C ALA A 20 5.30 19.49 29.52
N THR A 21 5.67 20.31 30.51
CA THR A 21 4.72 21.22 31.18
C THR A 21 4.29 22.37 30.28
N LEU A 22 5.20 22.89 29.45
CA LEU A 22 4.91 23.88 28.42
C LEU A 22 3.95 23.33 27.36
N ALA A 23 4.21 22.11 26.88
CA ALA A 23 3.32 21.43 25.93
C ALA A 23 1.90 21.25 26.49
N LEU A 24 1.78 20.89 27.78
CA LEU A 24 0.47 20.77 28.45
C LEU A 24 -0.25 22.12 28.61
N ASP A 25 0.47 23.19 28.97
CA ASP A 25 -0.15 24.53 29.05
C ASP A 25 -0.65 25.03 27.69
N LEU A 26 0.13 24.83 26.62
CA LEU A 26 -0.28 25.16 25.25
C LEU A 26 -1.54 24.38 24.85
N ARG A 27 -1.61 23.08 25.17
CA ARG A 27 -2.77 22.25 24.85
C ARG A 27 -4.02 22.66 25.63
N ILE A 28 -3.90 22.96 26.93
CA ILE A 28 -5.02 23.46 27.74
C ILE A 28 -5.51 24.81 27.20
N ARG A 29 -4.60 25.68 26.77
CA ARG A 29 -4.93 26.99 26.17
C ARG A 29 -5.63 26.86 24.82
N LEU A 30 -5.23 25.91 23.98
CA LEU A 30 -5.91 25.60 22.73
C LEU A 30 -7.35 25.15 22.98
N LEU A 31 -7.55 24.27 23.97
CA LEU A 31 -8.89 23.83 24.38
C LEU A 31 -9.73 25.02 24.84
N GLU A 32 -9.20 25.89 25.70
CA GLU A 32 -9.87 27.13 26.13
C GLU A 32 -10.28 28.02 24.93
N CYS A 33 -9.43 28.16 23.90
CA CYS A 33 -9.73 28.95 22.70
C CYS A 33 -10.84 28.32 21.84
N VAL A 34 -10.82 26.99 21.68
CA VAL A 34 -11.85 26.25 20.93
C VAL A 34 -13.22 26.42 21.59
N PHE A 35 -13.30 26.36 22.92
CA PHE A 35 -14.55 26.57 23.65
C PHE A 35 -15.02 28.03 23.65
N ALA A 36 -14.10 28.99 23.67
CA ALA A 36 -14.43 30.42 23.57
C ALA A 36 -14.83 30.86 22.16
N GLY A 37 -14.65 30.01 21.13
CA GLY A 37 -15.05 30.29 19.75
C GLY A 37 -14.25 31.38 19.05
N ALA A 38 -13.09 31.76 19.60
CA ALA A 38 -12.23 32.80 19.07
C ALA A 38 -10.81 32.28 18.93
N LEU A 39 -10.30 32.19 17.69
CA LEU A 39 -8.86 32.14 17.48
C LEU A 39 -8.28 33.47 17.97
N PRO A 40 -7.42 33.49 19.00
CA PRO A 40 -6.77 34.72 19.41
C PRO A 40 -5.89 35.20 18.25
N SER A 41 -6.11 36.45 17.80
CA SER A 41 -5.17 37.11 16.90
C SER A 41 -3.76 37.10 17.51
N SER A 42 -2.74 36.97 16.66
CA SER A 42 -1.32 36.78 17.02
C SER A 42 -0.83 37.75 18.11
N ASP A 43 -1.36 38.97 18.16
CA ASP A 43 -0.95 40.01 19.13
C ASP A 43 -1.54 39.84 20.54
N ALA A 44 -2.71 39.21 20.66
CA ALA A 44 -3.29 38.87 21.97
C ALA A 44 -2.63 37.63 22.58
N PHE A 45 -2.06 36.77 21.72
CA PHE A 45 -1.36 35.54 22.07
C PHE A 45 -0.01 35.84 22.74
N THR A 46 0.77 36.77 22.17
CA THR A 46 2.09 37.17 22.69
C THR A 46 2.00 37.95 24.01
N ASN A 47 1.03 38.86 24.14
CA ASN A 47 0.90 39.71 25.32
C ASN A 47 0.45 38.93 26.58
N ARG A 48 -0.18 37.75 26.42
CA ARG A 48 -0.58 36.87 27.53
C ARG A 48 0.46 35.77 27.84
N LEU A 49 1.33 35.44 26.91
CA LEU A 49 2.49 34.55 27.13
C LEU A 49 3.52 35.19 28.07
N SER A 50 3.72 36.50 27.98
CA SER A 50 4.66 37.23 28.86
C SER A 50 4.17 37.43 30.30
N SER A 51 2.97 36.95 30.66
CA SER A 51 2.47 36.99 32.04
C SER A 51 2.95 35.79 32.85
N GLU A 52 4.24 35.79 33.17
CA GLU A 52 4.95 34.80 33.99
C GLU A 52 4.28 34.53 35.37
N ALA A 53 3.43 35.46 35.83
CA ALA A 53 2.79 35.41 37.14
C ALA A 53 1.53 34.52 37.23
N ALA A 54 0.96 34.09 36.09
CA ALA A 54 -0.25 33.25 36.07
C ALA A 54 0.05 31.74 35.93
N SER A 55 1.28 31.38 35.52
CA SER A 55 1.67 30.02 35.11
C SER A 55 1.61 28.97 36.23
N LYS A 56 1.89 29.34 37.48
CA LYS A 56 2.04 28.36 38.58
C LYS A 56 0.77 28.08 39.39
N LYS A 57 -0.33 28.82 39.18
CA LYS A 57 -1.60 28.54 39.86
C LYS A 57 -2.37 27.46 39.09
N SER A 58 -1.88 26.24 39.30
CA SER A 58 -2.51 24.94 39.06
C SER A 58 -3.13 24.76 37.67
N LEU A 59 -2.33 24.23 36.74
CA LEU A 59 -2.82 23.67 35.47
C LEU A 59 -4.01 22.71 35.68
N ALA A 60 -4.00 21.97 36.80
CA ALA A 60 -5.10 21.09 37.19
C ALA A 60 -6.42 21.86 37.45
N LEU A 61 -6.38 23.01 38.13
CA LEU A 61 -7.58 23.84 38.36
C LEU A 61 -8.11 24.46 37.06
N ARG A 62 -7.23 24.80 36.11
CA ARG A 62 -7.63 25.28 34.78
C ARG A 62 -8.28 24.18 33.97
N LEU A 63 -7.68 22.99 33.96
CA LEU A 63 -8.25 21.82 33.31
C LEU A 63 -9.60 21.46 33.91
N GLU A 64 -9.74 21.43 35.23
CA GLU A 64 -11.01 21.15 35.92
C GLU A 64 -12.08 22.19 35.56
N ARG A 65 -11.72 23.47 35.44
CA ARG A 65 -12.62 24.51 34.96
C ARG A 65 -13.06 24.28 33.52
N VAL A 66 -12.14 23.90 32.62
CA VAL A 66 -12.45 23.60 31.21
C VAL A 66 -13.35 22.36 31.11
N LEU A 67 -13.10 21.33 31.90
CA LEU A 67 -13.97 20.17 32.00
C LEU A 67 -15.36 20.52 32.57
N GLY A 68 -15.42 21.39 33.58
CA GLY A 68 -16.66 21.95 34.10
C GLY A 68 -17.45 22.74 33.04
N GLN A 69 -16.75 23.50 32.20
CA GLN A 69 -17.36 24.20 31.06
C GLN A 69 -17.85 23.22 29.98
N LEU A 70 -17.10 22.17 29.66
CA LEU A 70 -17.53 21.12 28.72
C LEU A 70 -18.80 20.41 29.21
N THR A 71 -18.79 19.96 30.47
CA THR A 71 -19.91 19.23 31.08
C THR A 71 -21.16 20.09 31.19
N THR A 72 -21.02 21.37 31.50
CA THR A 72 -22.15 22.32 31.51
C THR A 72 -22.67 22.62 30.11
N ILE A 73 -21.80 22.77 29.10
CA ILE A 73 -22.21 22.94 27.68
C ILE A 73 -22.95 21.69 27.16
N LEU A 74 -22.48 20.50 27.55
CA LEU A 74 -23.12 19.21 27.24
C LEU A 74 -24.46 19.02 27.99
N GLY A 75 -24.62 19.64 29.16
CA GLY A 75 -25.82 19.55 30.00
C GLY A 75 -26.91 20.58 29.69
N THR A 76 -26.56 21.77 29.21
CA THR A 76 -27.47 22.94 29.13
C THR A 76 -28.20 23.13 27.79
N LYS A 77 -27.83 22.40 26.73
CA LYS A 77 -28.48 22.47 25.40
C LYS A 77 -29.10 21.13 24.98
N PRO A 78 -30.16 21.12 24.14
CA PRO A 78 -30.72 19.90 23.58
C PRO A 78 -29.83 19.35 22.45
N ASN A 79 -28.55 19.13 22.72
CA ASN A 79 -27.62 18.51 21.79
C ASN A 79 -27.57 17.00 22.06
N GLU A 80 -28.73 16.36 21.93
CA GLU A 80 -28.90 14.91 22.02
C GLU A 80 -27.97 14.18 21.04
N ALA A 81 -27.71 14.79 19.88
CA ALA A 81 -26.75 14.29 18.89
C ALA A 81 -25.32 14.23 19.43
N ILE A 82 -24.85 15.27 20.14
CA ILE A 82 -23.50 15.27 20.73
C ILE A 82 -23.43 14.30 21.90
N ARG A 83 -24.49 14.21 22.72
CA ARG A 83 -24.54 13.25 23.83
C ARG A 83 -24.50 11.81 23.33
N ARG A 84 -25.28 11.47 22.30
CA ARG A 84 -25.24 10.14 21.67
C ARG A 84 -23.91 9.87 20.99
N PHE A 85 -23.29 10.87 20.38
CA PHE A 85 -21.96 10.74 19.78
C PHE A 85 -20.90 10.46 20.84
N VAL A 86 -20.86 11.23 21.94
CA VAL A 86 -19.91 11.01 23.04
C VAL A 86 -20.15 9.65 23.68
N GLN A 87 -21.40 9.26 23.94
CA GLN A 87 -21.73 7.95 24.48
C GLN A 87 -21.34 6.82 23.51
N SER A 88 -21.54 6.99 22.21
CA SER A 88 -21.10 6.02 21.20
C SER A 88 -19.59 5.99 21.08
N TYR A 89 -18.91 7.11 21.27
CA TYR A 89 -17.46 7.20 21.27
C TYR A 89 -16.89 6.46 22.49
N ASP A 90 -17.41 6.70 23.69
CA ASP A 90 -16.98 6.02 24.92
C ASP A 90 -17.18 4.50 24.84
N LEU A 91 -18.27 4.05 24.19
CA LEU A 91 -18.50 2.62 23.93
C LEU A 91 -17.50 2.01 22.94
N ASN A 92 -17.00 2.81 21.99
CA ASN A 92 -16.07 2.36 20.95
C ASN A 92 -14.61 2.77 21.24
N GLU A 93 -14.35 3.44 22.36
CA GLU A 93 -13.01 3.87 22.77
C GLU A 93 -11.99 2.72 22.75
N PRO A 94 -12.32 1.50 23.23
CA PRO A 94 -11.38 0.38 23.19
C PRO A 94 -11.04 -0.10 21.77
N LEU A 95 -11.90 0.18 20.79
CA LEU A 95 -11.72 -0.23 19.39
C LEU A 95 -10.99 0.84 18.56
N LEU A 96 -11.01 2.09 19.02
CA LEU A 96 -10.39 3.23 18.34
C LEU A 96 -8.94 3.47 18.77
N HIS A 97 -8.53 2.89 19.90
CA HIS A 97 -7.13 2.78 20.26
C HIS A 97 -6.48 1.63 19.48
N LEU A 98 -5.92 1.97 18.32
CA LEU A 98 -4.90 1.13 17.71
C LEU A 98 -3.82 0.85 18.77
N PRO A 99 -3.39 -0.41 18.97
CA PRO A 99 -2.33 -0.73 19.93
C PRO A 99 -1.14 0.16 19.64
N ASN A 100 -0.77 1.00 20.62
CA ASN A 100 0.38 1.87 20.48
C ASN A 100 1.61 0.97 20.26
N PRO A 101 2.30 1.03 19.10
CA PRO A 101 3.41 0.14 18.81
C PRO A 101 4.56 0.28 19.82
N LEU A 102 4.61 1.40 20.57
CA LEU A 102 5.60 1.66 21.60
C LEU A 102 5.21 1.19 23.02
N SER A 103 3.94 0.83 23.26
CA SER A 103 3.48 0.24 24.54
C SER A 103 3.39 -1.28 24.50
N SER A 104 3.77 -1.90 23.38
CA SER A 104 3.77 -3.36 23.13
C SER A 104 4.70 -4.18 24.04
N ASN A 105 5.42 -3.55 24.97
CA ASN A 105 6.33 -4.23 25.89
C ASN A 105 5.70 -4.59 27.24
N LYS A 106 4.38 -4.48 27.38
CA LYS A 106 3.66 -4.95 28.57
C LYS A 106 2.54 -5.89 28.16
N GLU A 107 2.83 -7.19 28.30
CA GLU A 107 1.85 -8.29 28.30
C GLU A 107 1.33 -8.74 26.93
N ALA A 108 2.23 -9.01 25.97
CA ALA A 108 1.97 -10.15 25.09
C ALA A 108 2.05 -11.40 25.99
N GLU A 109 0.92 -12.07 26.26
CA GLU A 109 0.96 -13.36 26.93
C GLU A 109 1.98 -14.25 26.20
N PRO A 110 2.95 -14.87 26.91
CA PRO A 110 3.90 -15.74 26.26
C PRO A 110 3.13 -16.92 25.68
N LEU A 111 2.88 -16.88 24.36
CA LEU A 111 2.25 -17.97 23.62
C LEU A 111 2.90 -19.30 24.05
N SER A 112 2.07 -20.28 24.34
CA SER A 112 2.52 -21.61 24.73
C SER A 112 3.40 -22.19 23.62
N ILE A 113 4.29 -23.11 23.98
CA ILE A 113 5.21 -23.74 23.02
C ILE A 113 4.42 -24.44 21.90
N SER A 114 3.23 -24.95 22.21
CA SER A 114 2.32 -25.56 21.23
C SER A 114 1.76 -24.56 20.22
N GLU A 115 1.35 -23.37 20.68
CA GLU A 115 0.83 -22.32 19.80
C GLU A 115 1.94 -21.75 18.91
N LYS A 116 3.15 -21.60 19.45
CA LYS A 116 4.34 -21.21 18.67
C LYS A 116 4.68 -22.24 17.60
N ALA A 117 4.64 -23.53 17.92
CA ALA A 117 4.87 -24.58 16.95
C ALA A 117 3.79 -24.57 15.85
N SER A 118 2.51 -24.42 16.23
CA SER A 118 1.42 -24.32 15.27
C SER A 118 1.58 -23.13 14.32
N LEU A 119 1.97 -21.96 14.85
CA LEU A 119 2.23 -20.76 14.05
C LEU A 119 3.39 -20.96 13.08
N VAL A 120 4.47 -21.62 13.51
CA VAL A 120 5.61 -21.93 12.64
C VAL A 120 5.22 -22.90 11.53
N PHE A 121 4.41 -23.92 11.83
CA PHE A 121 3.91 -24.84 10.80
C PHE A 121 2.95 -24.18 9.83
N GLU A 122 2.11 -23.25 10.31
CA GLU A 122 1.22 -22.47 9.46
C GLU A 122 2.01 -21.53 8.53
N ALA A 123 3.08 -20.91 9.05
CA ALA A 123 3.95 -20.00 8.30
C ALA A 123 5.08 -20.69 7.52
N ASP A 124 5.19 -22.02 7.54
CA ASP A 124 6.34 -22.75 6.96
C ASP A 124 6.54 -22.45 5.47
N ALA A 125 5.45 -22.46 4.70
CA ALA A 125 5.48 -22.14 3.27
C ALA A 125 5.90 -20.68 3.00
N GLU A 126 5.47 -19.75 3.86
CA GLU A 126 5.83 -18.33 3.76
C GLU A 126 7.31 -18.11 4.12
N ILE A 127 7.84 -18.84 5.11
CA ILE A 127 9.24 -18.77 5.50
C ILE A 127 10.14 -19.30 4.37
N VAL A 128 9.78 -20.41 3.74
CA VAL A 128 10.53 -20.97 2.59
C VAL A 128 10.50 -20.01 1.40
N GLN A 129 9.35 -19.38 1.13
CA GLN A 129 9.24 -18.37 0.08
C GLN A 129 10.11 -17.15 0.41
N LEU A 130 10.06 -16.65 1.64
CA LEU A 130 10.88 -15.53 2.09
C LEU A 130 12.38 -15.85 2.01
N GLU A 131 12.80 -17.06 2.36
CA GLU A 131 14.20 -17.50 2.21
C GLU A 131 14.65 -17.43 0.74
N ARG A 132 13.79 -17.88 -0.19
CA ARG A 132 14.06 -17.80 -1.63
C ARG A 132 14.17 -16.35 -2.09
N ASP A 133 13.25 -15.49 -1.66
CA ASP A 133 13.22 -14.08 -2.03
C ASP A 133 14.43 -13.33 -1.45
N LEU A 134 14.83 -13.62 -0.20
CA LEU A 134 16.03 -13.04 0.41
C LEU A 134 17.31 -13.50 -0.31
N ARG A 135 17.39 -14.76 -0.73
CA ARG A 135 18.51 -15.25 -1.55
C ARG A 135 18.54 -14.57 -2.91
N GLU A 136 17.39 -14.31 -3.52
CA GLU A 136 17.31 -13.55 -4.77
C GLU A 136 17.79 -12.12 -4.58
N ILE A 137 17.36 -11.45 -3.51
CA ILE A 137 17.82 -10.11 -3.15
C ILE A 137 19.34 -10.10 -2.94
N GLU A 138 19.90 -11.10 -2.24
CA GLU A 138 21.35 -11.23 -2.04
C GLU A 138 22.09 -11.44 -3.37
N LEU A 139 21.54 -12.23 -4.29
CA LEU A 139 22.12 -12.40 -5.63
C LEU A 139 22.07 -11.10 -6.45
N LEU A 140 21.00 -10.32 -6.32
CA LEU A 140 20.86 -9.02 -6.97
C LEU A 140 21.81 -7.98 -6.35
N ASP A 141 22.02 -8.03 -5.03
CA ASP A 141 22.97 -7.18 -4.32
C ASP A 141 24.42 -7.49 -4.72
N ASN A 142 24.80 -8.77 -4.76
CA ASN A 142 26.11 -9.21 -5.25
C ASN A 142 26.37 -8.81 -6.72
N ARG A 143 25.32 -8.68 -7.52
CA ARG A 143 25.39 -8.18 -8.91
C ARG A 143 25.40 -6.66 -9.01
N GLY A 144 25.27 -5.96 -7.88
CA GLY A 144 25.26 -4.49 -7.81
C GLY A 144 24.01 -3.87 -8.42
N PHE A 145 22.84 -4.50 -8.25
CA PHE A 145 21.54 -3.94 -8.67
C PHE A 145 20.81 -3.16 -7.56
N VAL A 146 21.29 -3.23 -6.31
CA VAL A 146 20.72 -2.47 -5.19
C VAL A 146 21.11 -1.00 -5.34
N GLY A 147 20.14 -0.08 -5.22
CA GLY A 147 20.36 1.37 -5.34
C GLY A 147 20.57 1.86 -6.77
N ALA A 148 19.64 1.54 -7.69
CA ALA A 148 19.74 1.81 -9.14
C ALA A 148 20.98 1.20 -9.83
N GLY A 149 21.78 0.42 -9.09
CA GLY A 149 23.05 -0.14 -9.55
C GLY A 149 23.99 0.91 -10.09
N LYS A 150 24.70 0.59 -11.18
CA LYS A 150 25.59 1.54 -11.87
C LYS A 150 24.87 2.76 -12.46
N LEU A 151 23.54 2.78 -12.48
CA LEU A 151 22.77 3.90 -13.05
C LEU A 151 22.94 5.18 -12.23
N ALA A 152 23.13 5.07 -10.91
CA ALA A 152 23.30 6.22 -10.03
C ALA A 152 24.67 6.89 -10.17
N ASP A 153 25.70 6.12 -10.54
CA ASP A 153 27.10 6.58 -10.57
C ASP A 153 27.60 6.98 -11.96
N GLY A 154 26.81 6.77 -13.02
CA GLY A 154 27.23 6.99 -14.40
C GLY A 154 26.75 8.33 -14.98
N ASP A 155 27.69 9.20 -15.37
CA ASP A 155 27.48 10.09 -16.52
C ASP A 155 27.39 9.20 -17.77
N TRP A 156 26.22 8.58 -17.98
CA TRP A 156 25.96 7.74 -19.15
C TRP A 156 26.09 8.59 -20.40
N SER A 157 27.19 8.40 -21.14
CA SER A 157 27.35 9.05 -22.43
C SER A 157 26.25 8.59 -23.38
N GLU A 158 25.77 9.50 -24.24
CA GLU A 158 24.71 9.22 -25.21
C GLU A 158 25.05 8.01 -26.10
N GLU A 159 26.33 7.80 -26.40
CA GLU A 159 26.85 6.66 -27.17
C GLU A 159 26.70 5.31 -26.45
N GLU A 160 26.87 5.29 -25.13
CA GLU A 160 26.73 4.07 -24.33
C GLU A 160 25.24 3.69 -24.16
N LEU A 161 24.34 4.67 -24.06
CA LEU A 161 22.89 4.45 -24.06
C LEU A 161 22.40 3.94 -25.42
N VAL A 162 22.90 4.52 -26.51
CA VAL A 162 22.58 4.05 -27.87
C VAL A 162 23.03 2.60 -28.04
N THR A 163 24.24 2.27 -27.59
CA THR A 163 24.78 0.90 -27.76
C THR A 163 24.08 -0.12 -26.85
N SER A 164 23.83 0.22 -25.59
CA SER A 164 23.29 -0.72 -24.59
C SER A 164 21.76 -0.89 -24.66
N VAL A 165 21.04 0.16 -25.06
CA VAL A 165 19.55 0.14 -25.07
C VAL A 165 19.03 0.09 -26.49
N ILE A 166 19.50 0.98 -27.38
CA ILE A 166 18.92 1.12 -28.72
C ILE A 166 19.34 -0.05 -29.62
N GLY A 167 20.59 -0.51 -29.54
CA GLY A 167 21.06 -1.68 -30.30
C GLY A 167 20.22 -2.94 -30.06
N PRO A 168 20.11 -3.43 -28.81
CA PRO A 168 19.31 -4.62 -28.50
C PRO A 168 17.81 -4.44 -28.79
N LEU A 169 17.26 -3.24 -28.61
CA LEU A 169 15.87 -2.94 -28.97
C LEU A 169 15.64 -3.02 -30.48
N GLN A 170 16.59 -2.54 -31.29
CA GLN A 170 16.50 -2.59 -32.73
C GLN A 170 16.63 -4.03 -33.24
N GLU A 171 17.54 -4.82 -32.68
CA GLU A 171 17.65 -6.26 -32.96
C GLU A 171 16.34 -6.98 -32.59
N SER A 172 15.82 -6.76 -31.38
CA SER A 172 14.55 -7.33 -30.96
C SER A 172 13.40 -6.96 -31.91
N LYS A 173 13.33 -5.70 -32.35
CA LYS A 173 12.31 -5.26 -33.30
C LYS A 173 12.41 -6.02 -34.63
N THR A 174 13.61 -6.16 -35.17
CA THR A 174 13.80 -6.92 -36.42
C THR A 174 13.37 -8.39 -36.28
N THR A 175 13.68 -9.04 -35.16
CA THR A 175 13.26 -10.43 -34.92
C THR A 175 11.73 -10.58 -34.79
N ILE A 176 11.06 -9.58 -34.21
CA ILE A 176 9.59 -9.55 -34.12
C ILE A 176 8.98 -9.37 -35.51
N ASP A 177 9.48 -8.43 -36.29
CA ASP A 177 9.01 -8.18 -37.66
C ASP A 177 9.18 -9.44 -38.55
N GLU A 178 10.31 -10.15 -38.43
CA GLU A 178 10.54 -11.42 -39.12
C GLU A 178 9.56 -12.52 -38.69
N LEU A 179 9.26 -12.61 -37.39
CA LEU A 179 8.33 -13.59 -36.85
C LEU A 179 6.89 -13.29 -37.30
N GLU A 180 6.50 -12.02 -37.33
CA GLU A 180 5.21 -11.56 -37.85
C GLU A 180 5.08 -11.86 -39.35
N GLN A 181 6.12 -11.59 -40.14
CA GLN A 181 6.14 -11.93 -41.55
C GLN A 181 6.01 -13.44 -41.77
N ARG A 182 6.66 -14.25 -40.93
CA ARG A 182 6.54 -15.72 -41.00
C ARG A 182 5.15 -16.19 -40.61
N ALA A 183 4.54 -15.61 -39.58
CA ALA A 183 3.19 -15.96 -39.13
C ALA A 183 2.13 -15.60 -40.19
N THR A 184 2.21 -14.40 -40.76
CA THR A 184 1.31 -13.95 -41.83
C THR A 184 1.46 -14.79 -43.10
N THR A 185 2.68 -15.15 -43.47
CA THR A 185 2.93 -16.06 -44.60
C THR A 185 2.35 -17.46 -44.33
N LEU A 186 2.49 -17.98 -43.10
CA LEU A 186 1.90 -19.26 -42.72
C LEU A 186 0.37 -19.23 -42.79
N MET A 187 -0.23 -18.14 -42.31
CA MET A 187 -1.69 -17.95 -42.39
C MET A 187 -2.18 -17.92 -43.84
N SER A 188 -1.51 -17.14 -44.71
CA SER A 188 -1.86 -17.08 -46.13
C SER A 188 -1.73 -18.44 -46.84
N ARG A 189 -0.70 -19.23 -46.49
CA ARG A 189 -0.56 -20.61 -47.01
C ARG A 189 -1.66 -21.53 -46.50
N TYR A 190 -2.04 -21.41 -45.23
CA TYR A 190 -3.13 -22.17 -44.66
C TYR A 190 -4.46 -21.83 -45.34
N ASP A 191 -4.75 -20.55 -45.54
CA ASP A 191 -5.96 -20.10 -46.24
C ASP A 191 -6.02 -20.64 -47.68
N SER A 192 -4.88 -20.62 -48.38
CA SER A 192 -4.76 -21.21 -49.73
C SER A 192 -4.99 -22.72 -49.72
N TYR A 193 -4.43 -23.41 -48.73
CA TYR A 193 -4.62 -24.86 -48.55
C TYR A 193 -6.09 -25.19 -48.27
N VAL A 194 -6.74 -24.47 -47.36
CA VAL A 194 -8.17 -24.64 -47.04
C VAL A 194 -9.05 -24.34 -48.26
N ASN A 195 -8.73 -23.32 -49.04
CA ASN A 195 -9.45 -23.03 -50.28
C ASN A 195 -9.33 -24.19 -51.28
N SER A 196 -8.11 -24.70 -51.52
CA SER A 196 -7.91 -25.85 -52.42
C SER A 196 -8.61 -27.12 -51.92
N LEU A 197 -8.61 -27.36 -50.61
CA LEU A 197 -9.30 -28.49 -50.00
C LEU A 197 -10.82 -28.35 -50.15
N SER A 198 -11.35 -27.14 -50.00
CA SER A 198 -12.76 -26.83 -50.21
C SER A 198 -13.18 -27.05 -51.66
N GLU A 199 -12.36 -26.62 -52.63
CA GLU A 199 -12.59 -26.87 -54.05
C GLU A 199 -12.61 -28.37 -54.38
N ILE A 200 -11.69 -29.16 -53.78
CA ILE A 200 -11.68 -30.61 -53.95
C ILE A 200 -12.95 -31.24 -53.38
N PHE A 201 -13.38 -30.85 -52.18
CA PHE A 201 -14.62 -31.36 -51.59
C PHE A 201 -15.86 -31.04 -52.44
N VAL A 202 -15.95 -29.83 -52.99
CA VAL A 202 -17.03 -29.46 -53.93
C VAL A 202 -16.97 -30.30 -55.21
N SER A 203 -15.77 -30.57 -55.74
CA SER A 203 -15.60 -31.42 -56.92
C SER A 203 -16.04 -32.87 -56.65
N TRP A 204 -15.74 -33.39 -55.47
CA TRP A 204 -16.14 -34.73 -55.05
C TRP A 204 -17.64 -34.85 -54.85
N ASP A 205 -18.26 -33.86 -54.23
CA ASP A 205 -19.72 -33.79 -54.06
C ASP A 205 -20.45 -33.80 -55.42
N SER A 206 -19.91 -33.03 -56.39
CA SER A 206 -20.44 -33.03 -57.76
C SER A 206 -20.29 -34.41 -58.43
N ILE A 207 -19.10 -35.03 -58.37
CA ILE A 207 -18.88 -36.36 -58.95
C ILE A 207 -19.80 -37.40 -58.29
N LEU A 208 -19.93 -37.36 -56.97
CA LEU A 208 -20.78 -38.29 -56.22
C LEU A 208 -22.26 -38.11 -56.60
N THR A 209 -22.74 -36.88 -56.71
CA THR A 209 -24.10 -36.56 -57.18
C THR A 209 -24.33 -37.11 -58.60
N THR A 210 -23.38 -36.93 -59.53
CA THR A 210 -23.53 -37.48 -60.90
C THR A 210 -23.57 -39.00 -60.91
N LEU A 211 -22.79 -39.65 -60.05
CA LEU A 211 -22.74 -41.10 -59.92
C LEU A 211 -24.05 -41.64 -59.32
N GLU A 212 -24.58 -40.96 -58.30
CA GLU A 212 -25.90 -41.25 -57.73
C GLU A 212 -27.02 -41.13 -58.78
N GLU A 213 -27.01 -40.07 -59.59
CA GLU A 213 -27.96 -39.90 -60.69
C GLU A 213 -27.85 -41.04 -61.73
N ASP A 214 -26.64 -41.43 -62.11
CA ASP A 214 -26.43 -42.49 -63.08
C ASP A 214 -26.82 -43.87 -62.54
N ILE A 215 -26.55 -44.15 -61.25
CA ILE A 215 -27.08 -45.34 -60.57
C ILE A 215 -28.61 -45.32 -60.58
N HIS A 216 -29.23 -44.18 -60.25
CA HIS A 216 -30.68 -44.05 -60.24
C HIS A 216 -31.29 -44.30 -61.62
N LYS A 217 -30.69 -43.76 -62.69
CA LYS A 217 -31.08 -44.05 -64.08
C LYS A 217 -30.97 -45.55 -64.41
N LEU A 218 -29.87 -46.19 -64.01
CA LEU A 218 -29.68 -47.64 -64.22
C LEU A 218 -30.70 -48.48 -63.43
N GLN A 219 -31.05 -48.07 -62.21
CA GLN A 219 -32.06 -48.75 -61.39
C GLN A 219 -33.45 -48.66 -62.03
N ILE A 220 -33.83 -47.49 -62.55
CA ILE A 220 -35.11 -47.32 -63.28
C ILE A 220 -35.12 -48.19 -64.53
N ALA A 221 -34.04 -48.16 -65.34
CA ALA A 221 -33.95 -48.97 -66.56
C ALA A 221 -34.01 -50.47 -66.29
N LYS A 222 -33.54 -50.93 -65.11
CA LYS A 222 -33.61 -52.32 -64.68
C LYS A 222 -34.98 -52.72 -64.11
N ALA A 223 -35.74 -51.77 -63.58
CA ALA A 223 -37.07 -52.01 -63.03
C ALA A 223 -38.19 -52.00 -64.10
N SER A 224 -37.89 -51.47 -65.29
CA SER A 224 -38.69 -51.58 -66.52
C SER A 224 -38.46 -52.91 -67.23
#